data_AF-A0A2H5YQA7-F1
#
_entry.id   AF-A0A2H5YQA7-F1
#
_cell.length_a   1.000
_cell.length_b   1.000
_cell.length_c   1.000
_cell.angle_alpha   90.00
_cell.angle_beta   90.00
_cell.angle_gamma   90.00
#
_symmetry.space_group_name_H-M   'P 1'
#
loop_
_entity.id
_entity.type
_entity.pdbx_description
1 polymer ?
#
loop_
_entity_poly.entity_id
_entity_poly.type
_entity_poly.pdbx_seq_one_letter_code
_entity_poly.pdbx_strand_id
1 'polypeptide(L)'
;MGKGSRLGKKQIPVCLALCSFLLWASTLSSVLAVDFAPGDIAIVSGTDGDGLRLRDGPSFTAGTLTVMPEGAEVRITGTAITDADGNIWLPVSYGDLSGYALSDFLSSPSADSTSAQVQQATESSPTPSLGVGVTAEVSGTDGQGLNVRQQAGYGAPILTVAPEGAIMMVIGGPQVDGQGITWWQVDFNGLKGWAQADYLRATTSGDASPSPRLPGSPGATFRVYAHRLGLVGQVTANGHVIQENDRFVALPCACALSSKGGNEYQVLIEYKGRSVVLPVWDVGPWNTDDNYWDPPEKRRWKGLPQGTPQAAAAYYNDYNHGRDGKGREVRSPAGIDIADGAFWHDLGMTESDWVTITFLWLVKPPTQLAAAPAGYEDVPTVNPGDRPPLDPVPAKDPARYAYFPETGHNVPTFLMDYWSANGGWRIFGLPVSEFFREARVDGTVRFVQYFERAILTYDPAAPASEAIEPAPVGYYASAPADAWMPIAPFEDSAEHWYFPETGHSLSFGFKQYWIDHGGQHTLGPPITEEYRVDLPDGSWYIAQLFEYGRLEWWPNRAGTGREITHGLLVVELLREAGWLPPGPG
;
A
#
# COMPACT_ATOMS: atom_id res chain seq x y z
N MET A 1 22.91 41.46 70.72
CA MET A 1 22.47 40.53 71.78
C MET A 1 22.43 39.12 71.21
N GLY A 2 23.11 38.15 71.84
CA GLY A 2 23.05 36.69 71.59
C GLY A 2 23.69 36.19 70.27
N LYS A 3 24.98 35.81 70.24
CA LYS A 3 25.55 34.44 70.45
C LYS A 3 24.98 33.41 69.44
N GLY A 4 25.70 32.74 68.52
CA GLY A 4 27.13 32.54 68.30
C GLY A 4 27.59 31.13 68.66
N SER A 5 27.87 30.26 67.66
CA SER A 5 28.90 29.18 67.65
C SER A 5 28.64 28.22 66.46
N ARG A 6 29.46 28.16 65.40
CA ARG A 6 30.86 27.69 65.23
C ARG A 6 30.98 26.21 64.87
N LEU A 7 31.42 26.03 63.62
CA LEU A 7 32.32 25.01 63.07
C LEU A 7 33.11 24.16 64.08
N GLY A 8 33.12 22.85 63.82
CA GLY A 8 34.16 21.92 64.25
C GLY A 8 34.66 21.08 63.06
N LYS A 9 35.78 21.49 62.47
CA LYS A 9 36.70 20.62 61.69
C LYS A 9 37.81 20.16 62.64
N LYS A 10 38.20 18.88 62.59
CA LYS A 10 39.55 18.32 62.94
C LYS A 10 39.59 16.88 62.37
N GLN A 11 40.34 16.60 61.30
CA GLN A 11 41.79 16.37 61.17
C GLN A 11 42.14 14.86 61.06
N ILE A 12 42.88 14.59 59.98
CA ILE A 12 43.41 13.38 59.33
C ILE A 12 44.28 12.50 60.29
N PRO A 13 44.33 11.16 60.11
CA PRO A 13 45.55 10.58 59.53
C PRO A 13 45.34 9.48 58.48
N VAL A 14 46.31 9.44 57.58
CA VAL A 14 46.62 8.49 56.50
C VAL A 14 46.97 7.10 57.08
N CYS A 15 46.53 6.00 56.43
CA CYS A 15 47.38 4.82 56.15
C CYS A 15 46.70 3.77 55.25
N LEU A 16 47.53 3.17 54.39
CA LEU A 16 47.28 2.20 53.31
C LEU A 16 46.53 0.93 53.72
N ALA A 17 45.70 0.38 52.82
CA ALA A 17 45.88 -0.95 52.22
C ALA A 17 44.77 -1.28 51.19
N LEU A 18 45.18 -1.98 50.13
CA LEU A 18 44.41 -2.40 48.96
C LEU A 18 43.11 -3.16 49.31
N CYS A 19 42.03 -2.87 48.57
CA CYS A 19 41.16 -3.91 48.00
C CYS A 19 40.35 -3.36 46.84
N SER A 20 40.33 -4.15 45.78
CA SER A 20 39.78 -3.89 44.44
C SER A 20 38.31 -3.48 44.47
N PHE A 21 38.00 -2.33 43.87
CA PHE A 21 36.64 -1.98 43.45
C PHE A 21 36.58 -2.03 41.92
N LEU A 22 35.89 -3.05 41.41
CA LEU A 22 35.29 -3.03 40.08
C LEU A 22 34.20 -1.95 40.09
N LEU A 23 34.56 -0.74 39.67
CA LEU A 23 33.61 0.24 39.15
C LEU A 23 33.43 -0.08 37.67
N TRP A 24 32.30 -0.70 37.32
CA TRP A 24 31.77 -0.58 35.97
C TRP A 24 31.38 0.89 35.79
N ALA A 25 32.30 1.66 35.23
CA ALA A 25 31.92 2.83 34.47
C ALA A 25 31.12 2.29 33.27
N SER A 26 29.80 2.47 33.30
CA SER A 26 29.00 2.41 32.08
C SER A 26 29.51 3.54 31.19
N THR A 27 30.47 3.23 30.33
CA THR A 27 30.73 4.05 29.16
C THR A 27 29.41 4.11 28.41
N LEU A 28 28.82 5.31 28.35
CA LEU A 28 27.95 5.66 27.24
C LEU A 28 28.68 5.21 25.99
N SER A 29 28.19 4.14 25.36
CA SER A 29 28.55 3.83 23.98
C SER A 29 27.99 4.98 23.16
N SER A 30 28.81 6.01 22.96
CA SER A 30 28.67 6.89 21.81
C SER A 30 28.64 5.98 20.59
N VAL A 31 27.48 5.94 19.92
CA VAL A 31 27.33 5.34 18.61
C VAL A 31 28.41 6.00 17.75
N LEU A 32 29.36 5.21 17.27
CA LEU A 32 30.38 5.72 16.36
C LEU A 32 29.63 6.11 15.08
N ALA A 33 29.51 7.40 14.81
CA ALA A 33 29.26 7.87 13.46
C ALA A 33 30.33 7.23 12.57
N VAL A 34 29.91 6.63 11.47
CA VAL A 34 30.85 6.10 10.48
C VAL A 34 31.62 7.30 9.92
N ASP A 35 32.90 7.42 10.28
CA ASP A 35 33.76 8.52 9.82
C ASP A 35 34.14 8.27 8.35
N PHE A 36 33.38 8.89 7.44
CA PHE A 36 33.68 8.92 6.02
C PHE A 36 34.71 10.01 5.69
N ALA A 37 35.80 9.65 5.01
CA ALA A 37 36.79 10.59 4.50
C ALA A 37 36.51 10.95 3.02
N PRO A 38 36.91 12.17 2.57
CA PRO A 38 36.83 12.52 1.15
C PRO A 38 37.62 11.51 0.29
N GLY A 39 36.95 10.91 -0.68
CA GLY A 39 37.46 9.85 -1.55
C GLY A 39 36.85 8.48 -1.27
N ASP A 40 36.26 8.25 -0.09
CA ASP A 40 35.64 6.99 0.27
C ASP A 40 34.40 6.70 -0.57
N ILE A 41 34.08 5.42 -0.70
CA ILE A 41 32.82 4.95 -1.26
C ILE A 41 31.90 4.60 -0.10
N ALA A 42 30.69 5.17 -0.14
CA ALA A 42 29.61 4.81 0.75
C ALA A 42 28.48 4.17 -0.06
N ILE A 43 27.70 3.31 0.60
CA ILE A 43 26.52 2.67 0.03
C ILE A 43 25.30 3.29 0.69
N VAL A 44 24.33 3.71 -0.13
CA VAL A 44 23.00 4.13 0.34
C VAL A 44 22.33 2.95 1.02
N SER A 45 21.97 3.09 2.29
CA SER A 45 21.33 2.01 3.04
C SER A 45 20.29 2.51 4.04
N GLY A 46 19.34 1.65 4.39
CA GLY A 46 18.32 1.94 5.40
C GLY A 46 17.22 2.89 4.91
N THR A 47 17.02 2.99 3.60
CA THR A 47 15.96 3.82 2.99
C THR A 47 14.68 3.04 2.69
N ASP A 48 14.62 1.75 3.03
CA ASP A 48 13.47 0.85 2.82
C ASP A 48 12.92 0.83 1.36
N GLY A 49 13.79 1.14 0.39
CA GLY A 49 13.48 1.13 -1.04
C GLY A 49 13.11 2.50 -1.63
N ASP A 50 12.92 3.53 -0.80
CA ASP A 50 12.55 4.88 -1.24
C ASP A 50 13.73 5.67 -1.84
N GLY A 51 14.96 5.26 -1.52
CA GLY A 51 16.19 5.89 -1.97
C GLY A 51 16.52 7.20 -1.23
N LEU A 52 17.80 7.58 -1.27
CA LEU A 52 18.34 8.75 -0.59
C LEU A 52 18.38 9.96 -1.53
N ARG A 53 17.73 11.05 -1.13
CA ARG A 53 17.72 12.30 -1.90
C ARG A 53 19.12 12.95 -1.91
N LEU A 54 19.67 13.17 -3.10
CA LEU A 54 20.86 14.01 -3.32
C LEU A 54 20.39 15.46 -3.50
N ARG A 55 20.84 16.36 -2.62
CA ARG A 55 20.38 17.75 -2.59
C ARG A 55 21.44 18.75 -3.05
N ASP A 56 21.01 19.91 -3.55
CA ASP A 56 21.90 21.00 -3.95
C ASP A 56 22.47 21.82 -2.78
N GLY A 57 22.06 21.50 -1.55
CA GLY A 57 22.57 22.05 -0.30
C GLY A 57 22.34 21.11 0.91
N PRO A 58 23.10 21.27 2.01
CA PRO A 58 23.01 20.43 3.20
C PRO A 58 21.84 20.85 4.11
N SER A 59 20.61 20.71 3.61
CA SER A 59 19.37 21.02 4.34
C SER A 59 18.20 20.28 3.70
N PHE A 60 17.20 19.91 4.50
CA PHE A 60 15.94 19.35 3.98
C PHE A 60 15.13 20.33 3.10
N THR A 61 15.42 21.63 3.17
CA THR A 61 14.78 22.66 2.33
C THR A 61 15.50 22.91 1.00
N ALA A 62 16.69 22.33 0.82
CA ALA A 62 17.47 22.45 -0.42
C ALA A 62 16.84 21.65 -1.57
N GLY A 63 17.05 22.09 -2.80
CA GLY A 63 16.52 21.45 -4.00
C GLY A 63 17.02 20.01 -4.14
N THR A 64 16.13 19.09 -4.50
CA THR A 64 16.53 17.69 -4.76
C THR A 64 17.03 17.60 -6.20
N LEU A 65 18.29 17.21 -6.37
CA LEU A 65 18.94 17.02 -7.68
C LEU A 65 18.55 15.68 -8.29
N THR A 66 18.48 14.64 -7.46
CA THR A 66 18.02 13.29 -7.84
C THR A 66 17.74 12.46 -6.57
N VAL A 67 17.17 11.27 -6.73
CA VAL A 67 17.06 10.25 -5.68
C VAL A 67 18.02 9.11 -6.03
N MET A 68 18.91 8.77 -5.09
CA MET A 68 19.89 7.70 -5.23
C MET A 68 19.28 6.42 -4.64
N PRO A 69 19.10 5.35 -5.41
CA PRO A 69 18.39 4.16 -4.94
C PRO A 69 19.12 3.46 -3.78
N GLU A 70 18.39 2.68 -2.98
CA GLU A 70 18.97 1.77 -1.97
C GLU A 70 20.05 0.88 -2.62
N GLY A 71 21.19 0.73 -1.97
CA GLY A 71 22.35 0.02 -2.50
C GLY A 71 23.21 0.82 -3.48
N ALA A 72 22.85 2.07 -3.82
CA ALA A 72 23.66 2.91 -4.69
C ALA A 72 25.01 3.25 -4.05
N GLU A 73 26.09 3.09 -4.82
CA GLU A 73 27.40 3.59 -4.43
C GLU A 73 27.51 5.09 -4.71
N VAL A 74 27.95 5.83 -3.69
CA VAL A 74 28.23 7.26 -3.79
C VAL A 74 29.66 7.52 -3.35
N ARG A 75 30.35 8.46 -3.99
CA ARG A 75 31.68 8.86 -3.57
C ARG A 75 31.60 10.07 -2.67
N ILE A 76 32.22 10.00 -1.50
CA ILE A 76 32.33 11.12 -0.57
C ILE A 76 33.33 12.13 -1.16
N THR A 77 32.91 13.38 -1.34
CA THR A 77 33.71 14.40 -2.04
C THR A 77 34.28 15.47 -1.11
N GLY A 78 33.85 15.49 0.15
CA GLY A 78 34.24 16.51 1.12
C GLY A 78 33.85 16.17 2.56
N THR A 79 34.08 17.09 3.48
CA THR A 79 33.82 16.88 4.90
C THR A 79 32.34 17.03 5.22
N ALA A 80 31.87 16.27 6.21
CA ALA A 80 30.52 16.37 6.74
C ALA A 80 30.20 17.79 7.23
N ILE A 81 28.95 18.21 7.02
CA ILE A 81 28.40 19.50 7.46
C ILE A 81 27.18 19.20 8.32
N THR A 82 27.17 19.72 9.54
CA THR A 82 25.99 19.65 10.40
C THR A 82 25.12 20.88 10.18
N ASP A 83 23.83 20.66 9.91
CA ASP A 83 22.86 21.77 9.77
C ASP A 83 22.42 22.32 11.14
N ALA A 84 21.51 23.31 11.11
CA ALA A 84 21.03 23.97 12.33
C ALA A 84 20.21 23.04 13.25
N ASP A 85 19.67 21.95 12.70
CA ASP A 85 18.82 20.98 13.39
C ASP A 85 19.62 19.75 13.88
N GLY A 86 20.95 19.77 13.68
CA GLY A 86 21.86 18.74 14.15
C GLY A 86 22.05 17.56 13.18
N ASN A 87 21.47 17.62 11.98
CA ASN A 87 21.61 16.56 10.99
C ASN A 87 22.95 16.66 10.26
N ILE A 88 23.56 15.52 10.00
CA ILE A 88 24.87 15.46 9.37
C ILE A 88 24.70 15.17 7.88
N TRP A 89 25.19 16.08 7.05
CA TRP A 89 25.14 16.01 5.59
C TRP A 89 26.54 15.76 5.04
N LEU A 90 26.69 14.73 4.21
CA LEU A 90 27.92 14.43 3.50
C LEU A 90 27.83 14.95 2.05
N PRO A 91 28.81 15.73 1.57
CA PRO A 91 28.91 16.04 0.16
C PRO A 91 29.34 14.79 -0.62
N VAL A 92 28.53 14.38 -1.59
CA VAL A 92 28.75 13.15 -2.37
C VAL A 92 28.59 13.42 -3.87
N SER A 93 29.26 12.61 -4.68
CA SER A 93 29.01 12.56 -6.12
C SER A 93 28.34 11.24 -6.50
N TYR A 94 27.30 11.33 -7.31
CA TYR A 94 26.54 10.20 -7.85
C TYR A 94 26.33 10.40 -9.35
N GLY A 95 26.98 9.56 -10.15
CA GLY A 95 27.14 9.81 -11.59
C GLY A 95 27.85 11.14 -11.84
N ASP A 96 27.28 11.98 -12.71
CA ASP A 96 27.79 13.32 -13.01
C ASP A 96 27.27 14.41 -12.03
N LEU A 97 26.40 14.04 -11.09
CA LEU A 97 25.79 14.98 -10.13
C LEU A 97 26.62 15.05 -8.84
N SER A 98 26.79 16.26 -8.31
CA SER A 98 27.43 16.51 -7.03
C SER A 98 26.46 17.27 -6.12
N GLY A 99 26.29 16.80 -4.90
CA GLY A 99 25.32 17.35 -3.95
C GLY A 99 25.56 16.85 -2.53
N TYR A 100 24.57 16.99 -1.67
CA TYR A 100 24.62 16.62 -0.26
C TYR A 100 23.60 15.52 0.04
N ALA A 101 24.03 14.52 0.79
CA ALA A 101 23.22 13.37 1.21
C ALA A 101 23.29 13.21 2.73
N LEU A 102 22.23 12.72 3.36
CA LEU A 102 22.18 12.54 4.81
C LEU A 102 23.09 11.36 5.20
N SER A 103 23.95 11.54 6.20
CA SER A 103 24.92 10.50 6.59
C SER A 103 24.28 9.24 7.17
N ASP A 104 23.10 9.38 7.78
CA ASP A 104 22.42 8.29 8.48
C ASP A 104 21.98 7.17 7.53
N PHE A 105 21.89 7.48 6.24
CA PHE A 105 21.56 6.55 5.17
C PHE A 105 22.78 6.19 4.30
N LEU A 106 23.99 6.38 4.83
CA LEU A 106 25.24 6.03 4.16
C LEU A 106 26.05 5.05 5.04
N SER A 107 26.41 3.92 4.47
CA SER A 107 27.17 2.87 5.15
C SER A 107 28.47 2.51 4.40
N SER A 108 29.50 2.10 5.13
CA SER A 108 30.73 1.62 4.50
C SER A 108 30.50 0.28 3.83
N PRO A 109 31.04 0.03 2.62
CA PRO A 109 31.03 -1.30 2.03
C PRO A 109 31.72 -2.30 2.95
N SER A 110 30.98 -3.29 3.44
CA SER A 110 31.51 -4.35 4.31
C SER A 110 32.60 -5.14 3.57
N ALA A 111 33.80 -5.16 4.14
CA ALA A 111 34.93 -5.93 3.65
C ALA A 111 34.78 -7.42 4.00
N ASP A 112 33.78 -8.10 3.42
CA ASP A 112 33.69 -9.55 3.47
C ASP A 112 33.00 -10.07 2.22
N SER A 113 33.78 -10.15 1.13
CA SER A 113 33.60 -11.09 0.02
C SER A 113 34.83 -11.04 -0.91
N THR A 114 35.93 -11.64 -0.47
CA THR A 114 37.02 -12.13 -1.34
C THR A 114 37.17 -13.61 -0.96
N SER A 115 37.05 -14.65 -1.78
CA SER A 115 37.75 -14.92 -3.03
C SER A 115 37.18 -16.22 -3.64
N ALA A 116 36.96 -16.27 -4.96
CA ALA A 116 37.06 -17.50 -5.75
C ALA A 116 37.61 -17.14 -7.13
N GLN A 117 38.52 -17.97 -7.62
CA GLN A 117 39.64 -17.61 -8.49
C GLN A 117 39.31 -17.42 -9.98
N VAL A 118 40.10 -16.49 -10.53
CA VAL A 118 40.48 -16.23 -11.92
C VAL A 118 40.47 -17.45 -12.85
N GLN A 119 39.63 -17.39 -13.90
CA GLN A 119 40.02 -17.87 -15.23
C GLN A 119 39.24 -17.17 -16.36
N GLN A 120 40.04 -16.62 -17.27
CA GLN A 120 39.76 -16.25 -18.67
C GLN A 120 38.98 -14.97 -19.00
N ALA A 121 39.65 -14.19 -19.85
CA ALA A 121 39.28 -12.91 -20.38
C ALA A 121 38.14 -13.01 -21.42
N THR A 122 37.67 -11.81 -21.80
CA THR A 122 36.78 -11.45 -22.91
C THR A 122 35.31 -11.82 -22.75
N GLU A 123 34.51 -10.89 -22.21
CA GLU A 123 33.50 -10.13 -22.98
C GLU A 123 32.75 -9.17 -22.02
N SER A 124 32.92 -7.87 -22.25
CA SER A 124 32.06 -6.84 -21.68
C SER A 124 30.65 -7.03 -22.23
N SER A 125 29.74 -7.56 -21.42
CA SER A 125 28.31 -7.49 -21.71
C SER A 125 27.88 -6.02 -21.54
N PRO A 126 27.45 -5.33 -22.61
CA PRO A 126 26.98 -3.96 -22.48
C PRO A 126 25.69 -3.95 -21.65
N THR A 127 25.53 -2.94 -20.80
CA THR A 127 24.21 -2.54 -20.30
C THR A 127 23.27 -2.47 -21.51
N PRO A 128 22.10 -3.13 -21.49
CA PRO A 128 21.22 -3.12 -22.65
C PRO A 128 20.85 -1.67 -22.95
N SER A 129 21.29 -1.19 -24.11
CA SER A 129 20.90 0.11 -24.64
C SER A 129 19.61 -0.08 -25.44
N LEU A 130 18.72 0.91 -25.39
CA LEU A 130 17.51 0.89 -26.21
C LEU A 130 17.90 0.78 -27.70
N GLY A 131 17.26 -0.15 -28.40
CA GLY A 131 17.51 -0.42 -29.82
C GLY A 131 16.31 -1.09 -30.47
N VAL A 132 16.23 -1.04 -31.80
CA VAL A 132 15.15 -1.70 -32.54
C VAL A 132 15.21 -3.21 -32.33
N GLY A 133 14.08 -3.81 -31.96
CA GLY A 133 13.95 -5.22 -31.60
C GLY A 133 14.15 -5.51 -30.11
N VAL A 134 14.45 -4.50 -29.29
CA VAL A 134 14.60 -4.62 -27.83
C VAL A 134 13.25 -4.39 -27.15
N THR A 135 12.97 -5.18 -26.13
CA THR A 135 11.84 -4.96 -25.23
C THR A 135 12.22 -3.86 -24.22
N ALA A 136 11.34 -2.88 -24.05
CA ALA A 136 11.51 -1.78 -23.12
C ALA A 136 10.38 -1.73 -22.10
N GLU A 137 10.73 -1.46 -20.85
CA GLU A 137 9.81 -1.18 -19.76
C GLU A 137 9.65 0.33 -19.57
N VAL A 138 8.43 0.79 -19.28
CA VAL A 138 8.16 2.17 -18.89
C VAL A 138 8.64 2.39 -17.48
N SER A 139 9.55 3.34 -17.27
CA SER A 139 10.08 3.65 -15.95
C SER A 139 10.15 5.17 -15.71
N GLY A 140 10.06 5.59 -14.44
CA GLY A 140 10.33 6.97 -14.03
C GLY A 140 9.24 7.96 -14.43
N THR A 141 8.01 7.49 -14.60
CA THR A 141 6.83 8.34 -14.87
C THR A 141 6.07 8.72 -13.61
N ASP A 142 6.55 8.34 -12.43
CA ASP A 142 5.90 8.56 -11.13
C ASP A 142 4.41 8.12 -11.12
N GLY A 143 4.13 7.00 -11.81
CA GLY A 143 2.80 6.41 -11.93
C GLY A 143 1.87 7.07 -12.96
N GLN A 144 2.26 8.20 -13.56
CA GLN A 144 1.47 8.92 -14.57
C GLN A 144 1.40 8.17 -15.90
N GLY A 145 2.35 7.27 -16.16
CA GLY A 145 2.47 6.53 -17.40
C GLY A 145 3.08 7.36 -18.53
N LEU A 146 3.49 6.66 -19.58
CA LEU A 146 4.16 7.19 -20.75
C LEU A 146 3.19 7.33 -21.93
N ASN A 147 3.04 8.55 -22.44
CA ASN A 147 2.26 8.80 -23.65
C ASN A 147 2.91 8.12 -24.88
N VAL A 148 2.13 7.27 -25.57
CA VAL A 148 2.45 6.72 -26.88
C VAL A 148 1.74 7.56 -27.94
N ARG A 149 2.50 8.27 -28.78
CA ARG A 149 2.01 9.31 -29.70
C ARG A 149 2.02 8.85 -31.15
N GLN A 150 1.28 9.54 -32.01
CA GLN A 150 1.22 9.22 -33.44
C GLN A 150 2.53 9.54 -34.18
N GLN A 151 3.27 10.55 -33.71
CA GLN A 151 4.56 10.99 -34.24
C GLN A 151 5.50 11.36 -33.08
N ALA A 152 6.80 11.47 -33.35
CA ALA A 152 7.77 11.97 -32.38
C ALA A 152 7.51 13.45 -32.06
N GLY A 153 7.43 13.78 -30.77
CA GLY A 153 7.28 15.14 -30.26
C GLY A 153 6.00 15.40 -29.46
N TYR A 154 6.05 16.35 -28.53
CA TYR A 154 4.92 16.67 -27.64
C TYR A 154 3.71 17.28 -28.35
N GLY A 155 3.89 17.86 -29.54
CA GLY A 155 2.78 18.38 -30.36
C GLY A 155 1.99 17.30 -31.12
N ALA A 156 2.45 16.05 -31.10
CA ALA A 156 1.77 14.95 -31.80
C ALA A 156 0.59 14.39 -30.99
N PRO A 157 -0.51 13.99 -31.63
CA PRO A 157 -1.65 13.35 -30.96
C PRO A 157 -1.21 12.13 -30.14
N ILE A 158 -1.78 12.01 -28.93
CA ILE A 158 -1.58 10.85 -28.06
C ILE A 158 -2.48 9.73 -28.58
N LEU A 159 -1.92 8.56 -28.85
CA LEU A 159 -2.68 7.37 -29.25
C LEU A 159 -3.16 6.59 -28.01
N THR A 160 -2.31 6.49 -26.98
CA THR A 160 -2.63 5.89 -25.68
C THR A 160 -1.60 6.29 -24.62
N VAL A 161 -1.83 5.93 -23.36
CA VAL A 161 -0.87 6.06 -22.26
C VAL A 161 -0.48 4.67 -21.76
N ALA A 162 0.79 4.32 -21.86
CA ALA A 162 1.34 3.09 -21.31
C ALA A 162 1.65 3.28 -19.82
N PRO A 163 1.14 2.45 -18.89
CA PRO A 163 1.38 2.64 -17.46
C PRO A 163 2.86 2.48 -17.08
N GLU A 164 3.25 2.97 -15.90
CA GLU A 164 4.55 2.64 -15.28
C GLU A 164 4.67 1.10 -15.18
N GLY A 165 5.86 0.57 -15.47
CA GLY A 165 6.11 -0.88 -15.56
C GLY A 165 5.56 -1.54 -16.83
N ALA A 166 4.92 -0.79 -17.73
CA ALA A 166 4.41 -1.36 -18.98
C ALA A 166 5.56 -1.80 -19.89
N ILE A 167 5.42 -2.98 -20.48
CA ILE A 167 6.39 -3.54 -21.41
C ILE A 167 5.93 -3.28 -22.86
N MET A 168 6.83 -2.79 -23.71
CA MET A 168 6.60 -2.55 -25.13
C MET A 168 7.82 -2.93 -25.96
N MET A 169 7.62 -3.28 -27.23
CA MET A 169 8.73 -3.57 -28.13
C MET A 169 9.16 -2.30 -28.86
N VAL A 170 10.45 -1.99 -28.83
CA VAL A 170 11.00 -0.92 -29.66
C VAL A 170 11.08 -1.40 -31.10
N ILE A 171 10.38 -0.73 -32.02
CA ILE A 171 10.24 -1.15 -33.43
C ILE A 171 10.86 -0.16 -34.43
N GLY A 172 11.28 1.03 -33.99
CA GLY A 172 11.89 2.04 -34.85
C GLY A 172 12.46 3.22 -34.05
N GLY A 173 13.27 4.07 -34.68
CA GLY A 173 13.98 5.18 -34.01
C GLY A 173 15.48 4.90 -33.76
N PRO A 174 16.18 5.77 -33.01
CA PRO A 174 15.65 6.95 -32.34
C PRO A 174 15.41 8.10 -33.34
N GLN A 175 14.40 8.93 -33.05
CA GLN A 175 14.23 10.25 -33.65
C GLN A 175 14.41 11.32 -32.59
N VAL A 176 15.17 12.37 -32.91
CA VAL A 176 15.34 13.54 -32.04
C VAL A 176 14.47 14.65 -32.60
N ASP A 177 13.58 15.22 -31.77
CA ASP A 177 12.73 16.33 -32.20
C ASP A 177 13.46 17.68 -32.17
N GLY A 178 12.77 18.75 -32.56
CA GLY A 178 13.32 20.10 -32.58
C GLY A 178 13.71 20.67 -31.20
N GLN A 179 13.38 19.98 -30.11
CA GLN A 179 13.73 20.34 -28.73
C GLN A 179 14.87 19.49 -28.17
N GLY A 180 15.43 18.58 -28.98
CA GLY A 180 16.51 17.70 -28.54
C GLY A 180 16.02 16.46 -27.79
N ILE A 181 14.71 16.22 -27.71
CA ILE A 181 14.14 15.07 -27.01
C ILE A 181 14.20 13.84 -27.91
N THR A 182 14.63 12.72 -27.34
CA THR A 182 14.76 11.45 -28.06
C THR A 182 13.47 10.64 -27.96
N TRP A 183 12.97 10.16 -29.09
CA TRP A 183 11.75 9.37 -29.22
C TRP A 183 12.04 8.04 -29.91
N TRP A 184 11.43 6.98 -29.40
CA TRP A 184 11.45 5.65 -30.00
C TRP A 184 10.07 5.28 -30.50
N GLN A 185 10.02 4.66 -31.67
CA GLN A 185 8.81 4.02 -32.14
C GLN A 185 8.65 2.69 -31.42
N VAL A 186 7.48 2.48 -30.85
CA VAL A 186 7.15 1.33 -30.00
C VAL A 186 5.90 0.63 -30.51
N ASP A 187 5.88 -0.69 -30.36
CA ASP A 187 4.68 -1.52 -30.47
C ASP A 187 4.22 -1.85 -29.05
N PHE A 188 3.14 -1.21 -28.63
CA PHE A 188 2.52 -1.43 -27.34
C PHE A 188 1.20 -2.16 -27.55
N ASN A 189 1.19 -3.48 -27.28
CA ASN A 189 0.02 -4.36 -27.44
C ASN A 189 -0.62 -4.31 -28.85
N GLY A 190 0.19 -4.20 -29.91
CA GLY A 190 -0.26 -4.11 -31.30
C GLY A 190 -0.52 -2.67 -31.78
N LEU A 191 -0.48 -1.68 -30.87
CA LEU A 191 -0.59 -0.27 -31.19
C LEU A 191 0.80 0.34 -31.42
N LYS A 192 1.04 0.80 -32.65
CA LYS A 192 2.33 1.37 -33.06
C LYS A 192 2.31 2.89 -32.90
N GLY A 193 3.24 3.43 -32.11
CA GLY A 193 3.36 4.87 -31.86
C GLY A 193 4.76 5.26 -31.39
N TRP A 194 4.92 6.47 -30.88
CA TRP A 194 6.18 7.07 -30.46
C TRP A 194 6.17 7.39 -28.96
N ALA A 195 7.18 6.95 -28.24
CA ALA A 195 7.34 7.13 -26.81
C ALA A 195 8.71 7.77 -26.51
N GLN A 196 8.78 8.63 -25.50
CA GLN A 196 10.01 9.34 -25.13
C GLN A 196 11.01 8.38 -24.49
N ALA A 197 12.27 8.49 -24.90
CA ALA A 197 13.35 7.57 -24.51
C ALA A 197 13.67 7.61 -23.01
N ASP A 198 13.53 8.77 -22.37
CA ASP A 198 13.88 8.97 -20.95
C ASP A 198 13.05 8.09 -20.01
N TYR A 199 11.86 7.69 -20.47
CA TYR A 199 10.93 6.85 -19.74
C TYR A 199 10.94 5.39 -20.21
N LEU A 200 11.91 4.99 -21.03
CA LEU A 200 12.06 3.62 -21.51
C LEU A 200 13.36 3.01 -20.99
N ARG A 201 13.28 1.77 -20.47
CA ARG A 201 14.45 1.00 -20.03
C ARG A 201 14.49 -0.31 -20.77
N ALA A 202 15.62 -0.60 -21.42
CA ALA A 202 15.81 -1.85 -22.13
C ALA A 202 15.89 -3.01 -21.14
N THR A 203 15.07 -4.04 -21.35
CA THR A 203 15.09 -5.27 -20.56
C THR A 203 15.75 -6.39 -21.37
N THR A 204 16.75 -7.07 -20.80
CA THR A 204 17.32 -8.28 -21.41
C THR A 204 16.32 -9.42 -21.31
N SER A 205 16.17 -10.17 -22.41
CA SER A 205 15.41 -11.41 -22.45
C SER A 205 16.10 -12.48 -21.58
N GLY A 206 15.90 -12.42 -20.26
CA GLY A 206 16.53 -13.33 -19.30
C GLY A 206 16.20 -13.06 -17.83
N ASP A 207 16.02 -11.81 -17.42
CA ASP A 207 15.79 -11.43 -16.01
C ASP A 207 14.38 -10.91 -15.73
N ALA A 208 13.40 -11.37 -16.51
CA ALA A 208 12.00 -11.19 -16.14
C ALA A 208 11.64 -12.14 -14.98
N SER A 209 11.91 -11.73 -13.74
CA SER A 209 10.84 -11.87 -12.76
C SER A 209 9.89 -10.72 -13.03
N PRO A 210 8.73 -10.96 -13.68
CA PRO A 210 7.72 -9.92 -13.76
C PRO A 210 7.40 -9.49 -12.32
N SER A 211 7.37 -8.18 -12.02
CA SER A 211 6.40 -7.69 -11.04
C SER A 211 5.09 -8.37 -11.42
N PRO A 212 4.41 -9.11 -10.53
CA PRO A 212 3.38 -10.06 -10.93
C PRO A 212 2.28 -9.33 -11.69
N ARG A 213 2.40 -9.31 -13.02
CA ARG A 213 1.30 -9.18 -13.94
C ARG A 213 0.44 -10.35 -13.57
N LEU A 214 -0.74 -10.10 -12.99
CA LEU A 214 -1.61 -11.16 -12.49
C LEU A 214 -1.54 -12.36 -13.44
N PRO A 215 -0.93 -13.51 -13.05
CA PRO A 215 -0.94 -14.71 -13.89
C PRO A 215 -2.36 -15.25 -14.07
N GLY A 216 -3.16 -14.59 -14.90
CA GLY A 216 -4.54 -14.97 -15.15
C GLY A 216 -5.42 -13.81 -15.59
N SER A 217 -5.35 -13.46 -16.89
CA SER A 217 -6.49 -13.01 -17.75
C SER A 217 -6.18 -11.79 -18.64
N PRO A 218 -5.34 -11.94 -19.69
CA PRO A 218 -5.32 -10.97 -20.79
C PRO A 218 -6.75 -10.67 -21.26
N GLY A 219 -7.16 -9.40 -21.23
CA GLY A 219 -8.49 -8.96 -21.64
C GLY A 219 -9.55 -8.83 -20.52
N ALA A 220 -9.16 -8.98 -19.24
CA ALA A 220 -10.04 -8.71 -18.09
C ALA A 220 -9.63 -7.47 -17.28
N THR A 221 -8.37 -7.04 -17.38
CA THR A 221 -7.80 -5.94 -16.59
C THR A 221 -7.45 -4.74 -17.47
N PHE A 222 -7.84 -3.54 -17.05
CA PHE A 222 -7.70 -2.31 -17.81
C PHE A 222 -7.41 -1.12 -16.89
N ARG A 223 -6.88 -0.02 -17.45
CA ARG A 223 -6.70 1.24 -16.72
C ARG A 223 -7.78 2.23 -17.15
N VAL A 224 -8.53 2.77 -16.20
CA VAL A 224 -9.66 3.68 -16.47
C VAL A 224 -9.65 4.86 -15.52
N TYR A 225 -10.16 6.00 -15.98
CA TYR A 225 -10.33 7.16 -15.13
C TYR A 225 -11.59 6.98 -14.28
N ALA A 226 -11.45 7.07 -12.96
CA ALA A 226 -12.52 6.87 -12.00
C ALA A 226 -12.98 8.19 -11.40
N HIS A 227 -14.29 8.37 -11.33
CA HIS A 227 -14.92 9.47 -10.61
C HIS A 227 -15.58 8.98 -9.33
N ARG A 228 -15.67 9.87 -8.33
CA ARG A 228 -16.58 9.67 -7.22
C ARG A 228 -18.02 9.85 -7.69
N LEU A 229 -18.90 8.93 -7.32
CA LEU A 229 -20.34 8.99 -7.62
C LEU A 229 -21.02 10.15 -6.88
N GLY A 230 -20.91 10.22 -5.54
CA GLY A 230 -21.42 11.35 -4.75
C GLY A 230 -22.94 11.54 -4.75
N LEU A 231 -23.72 10.46 -4.88
CA LEU A 231 -25.18 10.50 -5.05
C LEU A 231 -25.96 9.95 -3.84
N VAL A 232 -25.47 10.16 -2.61
CA VAL A 232 -26.16 9.72 -1.38
C VAL A 232 -27.64 10.18 -1.37
N GLY A 233 -28.54 9.25 -1.02
CA GLY A 233 -29.99 9.43 -1.02
C GLY A 233 -30.67 9.20 -2.37
N GLN A 234 -29.93 9.08 -3.49
CA GLN A 234 -30.49 8.67 -4.78
C GLN A 234 -30.69 7.16 -4.84
N VAL A 235 -31.36 6.69 -5.91
CA VAL A 235 -31.62 5.27 -6.15
C VAL A 235 -30.76 4.78 -7.31
N THR A 236 -29.96 3.74 -7.09
CA THR A 236 -29.16 3.08 -8.12
C THR A 236 -30.05 2.37 -9.15
N ALA A 237 -29.51 2.03 -10.31
CA ALA A 237 -30.22 1.27 -11.34
C ALA A 237 -30.76 -0.10 -10.87
N ASN A 238 -30.11 -0.75 -9.88
CA ASN A 238 -30.62 -1.99 -9.30
C ASN A 238 -31.66 -1.79 -8.18
N GLY A 239 -31.99 -0.54 -7.81
CA GLY A 239 -33.01 -0.21 -6.84
C GLY A 239 -32.53 -0.10 -5.38
N HIS A 240 -31.22 -0.02 -5.14
CA HIS A 240 -30.64 0.33 -3.85
C HIS A 240 -30.75 1.84 -3.59
N VAL A 241 -31.05 2.23 -2.35
CA VAL A 241 -31.04 3.65 -1.96
C VAL A 241 -29.64 3.93 -1.43
N ILE A 242 -28.89 4.79 -2.10
CA ILE A 242 -27.49 5.05 -1.80
C ILE A 242 -27.38 5.62 -0.39
N GLN A 243 -26.59 4.93 0.45
CA GLN A 243 -26.23 5.37 1.79
C GLN A 243 -24.82 5.99 1.77
N GLU A 244 -24.51 6.74 2.82
CA GLU A 244 -23.13 7.11 3.11
C GLU A 244 -22.29 5.84 3.34
N ASN A 245 -21.03 5.84 2.91
CA ASN A 245 -20.10 4.71 3.01
C ASN A 245 -20.47 3.46 2.19
N ASP A 246 -21.38 3.57 1.23
CA ASP A 246 -21.69 2.47 0.31
C ASP A 246 -20.46 2.03 -0.51
N ARG A 247 -20.37 0.71 -0.77
CA ARG A 247 -19.30 0.04 -1.52
C ARG A 247 -19.86 -0.62 -2.77
N PHE A 248 -19.95 0.14 -3.86
CA PHE A 248 -20.32 -0.36 -5.18
C PHE A 248 -19.70 0.50 -6.28
N VAL A 249 -19.87 0.05 -7.53
CA VAL A 249 -19.47 0.83 -8.72
C VAL A 249 -20.64 1.00 -9.68
N ALA A 250 -20.58 2.04 -10.49
CA ALA A 250 -21.37 2.19 -11.69
C ALA A 250 -20.51 1.85 -12.92
N LEU A 251 -21.03 1.00 -13.81
CA LEU A 251 -20.38 0.70 -15.10
C LEU A 251 -21.27 1.11 -16.29
N PRO A 252 -20.67 1.51 -17.43
CA PRO A 252 -21.39 2.08 -18.56
C PRO A 252 -22.15 1.04 -19.41
N CYS A 253 -22.76 0.04 -18.77
CA CYS A 253 -23.64 -0.92 -19.39
C CYS A 253 -24.57 -1.59 -18.37
N ALA A 254 -25.88 -1.57 -18.64
CA ALA A 254 -26.85 -2.37 -17.88
C ALA A 254 -26.61 -3.90 -18.02
N CYS A 255 -25.83 -4.32 -19.01
CA CYS A 255 -25.48 -5.73 -19.23
C CYS A 255 -24.56 -6.33 -18.14
N ALA A 256 -23.95 -5.50 -17.29
CA ALA A 256 -23.14 -5.91 -16.15
C ALA A 256 -23.75 -5.42 -14.82
N LEU A 257 -25.07 -5.21 -14.77
CA LEU A 257 -25.77 -4.75 -13.57
C LEU A 257 -26.12 -5.94 -12.66
N SER A 258 -25.69 -5.91 -11.41
CA SER A 258 -26.04 -6.90 -10.40
C SER A 258 -27.46 -6.68 -9.88
N SER A 259 -28.09 -7.73 -9.36
CA SER A 259 -29.40 -7.62 -8.71
C SER A 259 -29.32 -6.80 -7.43
N LYS A 260 -30.48 -6.40 -6.85
CA LYS A 260 -30.51 -5.63 -5.61
C LYS A 260 -29.92 -6.44 -4.46
N GLY A 261 -28.79 -5.97 -3.90
CA GLY A 261 -28.02 -6.72 -2.90
C GLY A 261 -27.25 -7.91 -3.47
N GLY A 262 -27.22 -8.06 -4.79
CA GLY A 262 -26.49 -9.10 -5.50
C GLY A 262 -25.05 -8.69 -5.84
N ASN A 263 -24.28 -9.69 -6.25
CA ASN A 263 -22.88 -9.62 -6.60
C ASN A 263 -22.58 -10.38 -7.91
N GLU A 264 -23.55 -10.51 -8.82
CA GLU A 264 -23.40 -11.27 -10.07
C GLU A 264 -22.30 -10.68 -10.98
N TYR A 265 -22.09 -9.37 -10.89
CA TYR A 265 -21.01 -8.66 -11.55
C TYR A 265 -20.19 -7.90 -10.50
N GLN A 266 -18.91 -8.24 -10.41
CA GLN A 266 -17.97 -7.62 -9.51
C GLN A 266 -16.71 -7.18 -10.26
N VAL A 267 -16.09 -6.13 -9.76
CA VAL A 267 -14.80 -5.64 -10.22
C VAL A 267 -13.82 -5.58 -9.07
N LEU A 268 -12.57 -5.94 -9.31
CA LEU A 268 -11.46 -5.56 -8.45
C LEU A 268 -10.94 -4.22 -8.92
N ILE A 269 -10.80 -3.26 -8.01
CA ILE A 269 -10.14 -1.98 -8.26
C ILE A 269 -8.85 -1.94 -7.46
N GLU A 270 -7.77 -1.48 -8.09
CA GLU A 270 -6.47 -1.25 -7.46
C GLU A 270 -6.04 0.19 -7.67
N TYR A 271 -5.59 0.84 -6.60
CA TYR A 271 -5.14 2.22 -6.59
C TYR A 271 -4.05 2.43 -5.53
N LYS A 272 -2.85 2.87 -5.95
CA LYS A 272 -1.71 3.22 -5.07
C LYS A 272 -1.46 2.21 -3.93
N GLY A 273 -1.42 0.93 -4.27
CA GLY A 273 -1.16 -0.17 -3.31
C GLY A 273 -2.38 -0.65 -2.52
N ARG A 274 -3.54 0.01 -2.64
CA ARG A 274 -4.81 -0.43 -2.07
C ARG A 274 -5.65 -1.17 -3.11
N SER A 275 -6.50 -2.08 -2.66
CA SER A 275 -7.41 -2.79 -3.55
C SER A 275 -8.73 -3.17 -2.88
N VAL A 276 -9.79 -3.25 -3.68
CA VAL A 276 -11.14 -3.60 -3.20
C VAL A 276 -11.96 -4.29 -4.29
N VAL A 277 -12.74 -5.30 -3.90
CA VAL A 277 -13.73 -5.94 -4.79
C VAL A 277 -15.11 -5.31 -4.55
N LEU A 278 -15.72 -4.78 -5.61
CA LEU A 278 -16.97 -4.04 -5.54
C LEU A 278 -18.03 -4.63 -6.49
N PRO A 279 -19.29 -4.78 -6.05
CA PRO A 279 -20.38 -5.14 -6.92
C PRO A 279 -20.78 -3.97 -7.82
N VAL A 280 -21.32 -4.29 -9.00
CA VAL A 280 -21.86 -3.30 -9.94
C VAL A 280 -23.34 -3.09 -9.66
N TRP A 281 -23.70 -1.99 -8.99
CA TRP A 281 -25.09 -1.71 -8.59
C TRP A 281 -25.76 -0.61 -9.40
N ASP A 282 -25.01 0.14 -10.19
CA ASP A 282 -25.55 1.25 -10.98
C ASP A 282 -25.02 1.26 -12.43
N VAL A 283 -25.66 2.06 -13.28
CA VAL A 283 -25.29 2.23 -14.69
C VAL A 283 -24.77 3.65 -14.91
N GLY A 284 -23.46 3.76 -15.07
CA GLY A 284 -22.73 5.03 -15.18
C GLY A 284 -21.26 4.74 -15.47
N PRO A 285 -20.45 5.70 -15.94
CA PRO A 285 -20.78 7.11 -16.13
C PRO A 285 -21.73 7.35 -17.31
N TRP A 286 -22.13 8.60 -17.50
CA TRP A 286 -23.21 9.09 -18.37
C TRP A 286 -23.29 8.52 -19.80
N ASN A 287 -22.18 7.98 -20.32
CA ASN A 287 -22.10 7.24 -21.58
C ASN A 287 -22.44 5.75 -21.40
N THR A 288 -23.69 5.45 -21.07
CA THR A 288 -24.17 4.16 -20.55
C THR A 288 -24.35 3.02 -21.58
N ASP A 289 -23.79 3.17 -22.78
CA ASP A 289 -23.84 2.17 -23.86
C ASP A 289 -22.41 1.96 -24.39
N ASP A 290 -21.53 1.59 -23.46
CA ASP A 290 -20.10 1.47 -23.69
C ASP A 290 -19.48 0.38 -22.79
N ASN A 291 -19.75 -0.87 -23.13
CA ASN A 291 -19.10 -2.06 -22.56
C ASN A 291 -17.61 -2.15 -22.96
N TYR A 292 -16.77 -1.25 -22.47
CA TYR A 292 -15.38 -1.13 -22.95
C TYR A 292 -14.50 -2.34 -22.67
N TRP A 293 -14.89 -3.21 -21.75
CA TRP A 293 -14.26 -4.50 -21.49
C TRP A 293 -14.50 -5.54 -22.58
N ASP A 294 -15.50 -5.37 -23.44
CA ASP A 294 -15.75 -6.30 -24.53
C ASP A 294 -14.78 -6.06 -25.71
N PRO A 295 -14.46 -7.12 -26.49
CA PRO A 295 -13.65 -6.96 -27.69
C PRO A 295 -14.37 -6.04 -28.70
N PRO A 296 -13.63 -5.29 -29.55
CA PRO A 296 -14.20 -4.22 -30.38
C PRO A 296 -15.36 -4.67 -31.27
N GLU A 297 -15.36 -5.93 -31.71
CA GLU A 297 -16.37 -6.48 -32.62
C GLU A 297 -17.76 -6.59 -31.97
N LYS A 298 -17.81 -6.70 -30.63
CA LYS A 298 -19.05 -6.81 -29.84
C LYS A 298 -19.57 -5.47 -29.32
N ARG A 299 -18.72 -4.43 -29.34
CA ARG A 299 -19.05 -3.11 -28.80
C ARG A 299 -19.83 -2.27 -29.82
N ARG A 300 -20.57 -1.29 -29.32
CA ARG A 300 -21.11 -0.18 -30.14
C ARG A 300 -19.97 0.57 -30.85
N TRP A 301 -18.89 0.85 -30.13
CA TRP A 301 -17.75 1.64 -30.59
C TRP A 301 -16.63 0.77 -31.18
N LYS A 302 -16.92 0.12 -32.32
CA LYS A 302 -16.03 -0.87 -32.96
C LYS A 302 -14.64 -0.36 -33.36
N GLY A 303 -14.47 0.95 -33.48
CA GLY A 303 -13.20 1.58 -33.82
C GLY A 303 -12.27 1.81 -32.62
N LEU A 304 -12.70 1.48 -31.41
CA LEU A 304 -11.91 1.65 -30.19
C LEU A 304 -11.30 0.31 -29.75
N PRO A 305 -10.04 0.31 -29.28
CA PRO A 305 -9.45 -0.87 -28.65
C PRO A 305 -10.27 -1.32 -27.44
N GLN A 306 -10.24 -2.63 -27.16
CA GLN A 306 -10.75 -3.18 -25.91
C GLN A 306 -10.04 -2.50 -24.73
N GLY A 307 -10.79 -2.20 -23.68
CA GLY A 307 -10.29 -1.48 -22.51
C GLY A 307 -10.31 0.03 -22.61
N THR A 308 -10.64 0.61 -23.78
CA THR A 308 -10.71 2.07 -23.95
C THR A 308 -12.16 2.54 -23.80
N PRO A 309 -12.53 3.25 -22.71
CA PRO A 309 -13.81 3.92 -22.61
C PRO A 309 -13.98 4.94 -23.74
N GLN A 310 -15.16 4.98 -24.35
CA GLN A 310 -15.45 5.95 -25.40
C GLN A 310 -15.42 7.38 -24.88
N ALA A 311 -15.79 7.62 -23.62
CA ALA A 311 -15.65 8.94 -23.00
C ALA A 311 -14.18 9.39 -22.97
N ALA A 312 -13.25 8.50 -22.59
CA ALA A 312 -11.82 8.79 -22.64
C ALA A 312 -11.34 9.10 -24.07
N ALA A 313 -11.75 8.30 -25.05
CA ALA A 313 -11.39 8.54 -26.45
C ALA A 313 -11.96 9.86 -26.98
N ALA A 314 -13.19 10.22 -26.62
CA ALA A 314 -13.81 11.49 -27.00
C ALA A 314 -13.08 12.67 -26.36
N TYR A 315 -12.77 12.58 -25.07
CA TYR A 315 -12.10 13.63 -24.30
C TYR A 315 -10.68 13.92 -24.80
N TYR A 316 -9.86 12.89 -25.01
CA TYR A 316 -8.45 13.06 -25.37
C TYR A 316 -8.19 13.16 -26.88
N ASN A 317 -8.99 12.44 -27.68
CA ASN A 317 -8.67 12.18 -29.08
C ASN A 317 -9.73 12.71 -30.05
N ASP A 318 -10.65 13.55 -29.58
CA ASP A 318 -11.79 14.07 -30.35
C ASP A 318 -12.63 12.96 -31.01
N TYR A 319 -12.59 11.74 -30.47
CA TYR A 319 -13.37 10.63 -31.01
C TYR A 319 -14.86 10.97 -30.96
N ASN A 320 -15.57 10.70 -32.06
CA ASN A 320 -16.97 11.12 -32.22
C ASN A 320 -17.16 12.65 -32.03
N HIS A 321 -16.19 13.45 -32.49
CA HIS A 321 -16.20 14.92 -32.38
C HIS A 321 -16.32 15.41 -30.92
N GLY A 322 -15.63 14.71 -30.01
CA GLY A 322 -15.63 15.02 -28.59
C GLY A 322 -16.97 14.74 -27.88
N ARG A 323 -17.85 13.93 -28.49
CA ARG A 323 -19.21 13.67 -27.98
C ARG A 323 -19.43 12.24 -27.52
N ASP A 324 -20.31 12.07 -26.55
CA ASP A 324 -20.77 10.76 -26.07
C ASP A 324 -21.81 10.11 -27.01
N GLY A 325 -22.29 8.92 -26.65
CA GLY A 325 -23.31 8.20 -27.41
C GLY A 325 -24.68 8.88 -27.51
N LYS A 326 -24.91 9.95 -26.74
CA LYS A 326 -26.12 10.80 -26.77
C LYS A 326 -25.88 12.15 -27.44
N GLY A 327 -24.67 12.38 -27.99
CA GLY A 327 -24.31 13.61 -28.71
C GLY A 327 -23.93 14.79 -27.81
N ARG A 328 -23.75 14.57 -26.50
CA ARG A 328 -23.32 15.60 -25.54
C ARG A 328 -21.80 15.72 -25.57
N GLU A 329 -21.29 16.92 -25.36
CA GLU A 329 -19.85 17.15 -25.20
C GLU A 329 -19.33 16.40 -23.97
N VAL A 330 -18.24 15.66 -24.15
CA VAL A 330 -17.58 14.92 -23.07
C VAL A 330 -16.63 15.86 -22.33
N ARG A 331 -16.86 16.02 -21.01
CA ARG A 331 -16.06 16.89 -20.14
C ARG A 331 -15.15 16.15 -19.18
N SER A 332 -15.27 14.82 -19.14
CA SER A 332 -14.46 13.95 -18.30
C SER A 332 -14.22 12.64 -19.04
N PRO A 333 -13.02 12.04 -18.92
CA PRO A 333 -12.69 10.76 -19.51
C PRO A 333 -13.19 9.55 -18.69
N ALA A 334 -14.07 9.77 -17.69
CA ALA A 334 -14.57 8.75 -16.77
C ALA A 334 -15.00 7.45 -17.46
N GLY A 335 -14.42 6.33 -17.03
CA GLY A 335 -14.85 4.98 -17.42
C GLY A 335 -15.69 4.28 -16.34
N ILE A 336 -15.62 4.75 -15.10
CA ILE A 336 -16.26 4.16 -13.92
C ILE A 336 -16.61 5.26 -12.92
N ASP A 337 -17.74 5.09 -12.23
CA ASP A 337 -18.04 5.85 -11.01
C ASP A 337 -17.95 4.91 -9.79
N ILE A 338 -17.33 5.37 -8.71
CA ILE A 338 -17.10 4.61 -7.48
C ILE A 338 -17.91 5.25 -6.34
N ALA A 339 -18.64 4.44 -5.58
CA ALA A 339 -19.41 4.90 -4.43
C ALA A 339 -18.49 5.43 -3.32
N ASP A 340 -19.05 6.32 -2.49
CA ASP A 340 -18.28 7.15 -1.57
C ASP A 340 -17.42 6.34 -0.59
N GLY A 341 -17.95 5.25 -0.02
CA GLY A 341 -17.21 4.44 0.94
C GLY A 341 -15.96 3.80 0.33
N ALA A 342 -16.12 3.22 -0.86
CA ALA A 342 -15.00 2.61 -1.57
C ALA A 342 -13.98 3.64 -2.08
N PHE A 343 -14.45 4.82 -2.52
CA PHE A 343 -13.58 5.87 -3.03
C PHE A 343 -12.67 6.43 -1.91
N TRP A 344 -13.25 6.83 -0.78
CA TRP A 344 -12.50 7.49 0.29
C TRP A 344 -11.76 6.50 1.19
N HIS A 345 -12.43 5.45 1.64
CA HIS A 345 -11.89 4.57 2.69
C HIS A 345 -11.08 3.43 2.08
N ASP A 346 -11.72 2.62 1.22
CA ASP A 346 -11.08 1.40 0.72
C ASP A 346 -9.91 1.73 -0.23
N LEU A 347 -10.08 2.72 -1.12
CA LEU A 347 -9.06 3.11 -2.10
C LEU A 347 -8.22 4.32 -1.67
N GLY A 348 -8.63 5.09 -0.65
CA GLY A 348 -7.87 6.27 -0.23
C GLY A 348 -7.79 7.37 -1.30
N MET A 349 -8.73 7.42 -2.25
CA MET A 349 -8.74 8.42 -3.31
C MET A 349 -9.21 9.75 -2.74
N THR A 350 -8.48 10.83 -3.00
CA THR A 350 -8.90 12.19 -2.61
C THR A 350 -9.53 12.98 -3.74
N GLU A 351 -9.19 12.61 -4.98
CA GLU A 351 -9.63 13.23 -6.23
C GLU A 351 -9.84 12.15 -7.29
N SER A 352 -10.50 12.52 -8.39
CA SER A 352 -10.69 11.61 -9.53
C SER A 352 -9.35 11.32 -10.19
N ASP A 353 -9.05 10.05 -10.42
CA ASP A 353 -7.75 9.60 -10.89
C ASP A 353 -7.88 8.28 -11.67
N TRP A 354 -6.79 7.87 -12.30
CA TRP A 354 -6.69 6.58 -12.97
C TRP A 354 -6.57 5.44 -11.97
N VAL A 355 -7.43 4.45 -12.13
CA VAL A 355 -7.40 3.19 -11.37
C VAL A 355 -7.15 2.02 -12.32
N THR A 356 -6.60 0.94 -11.78
CA THR A 356 -6.60 -0.36 -12.46
C THR A 356 -7.89 -1.10 -12.08
N ILE A 357 -8.63 -1.56 -13.08
CA ILE A 357 -9.88 -2.30 -12.89
C ILE A 357 -9.76 -3.69 -13.52
N THR A 358 -10.17 -4.71 -12.78
CA THR A 358 -10.27 -6.09 -13.26
C THR A 358 -11.72 -6.55 -13.19
N PHE A 359 -12.28 -6.96 -14.33
CA PHE A 359 -13.65 -7.45 -14.45
C PHE A 359 -13.71 -8.94 -14.08
N LEU A 360 -14.21 -9.27 -12.89
CA LEU A 360 -14.10 -10.62 -12.33
C LEU A 360 -14.85 -11.68 -13.14
N TRP A 361 -15.94 -11.31 -13.83
CA TRP A 361 -16.66 -12.22 -14.73
C TRP A 361 -15.91 -12.56 -16.02
N LEU A 362 -14.83 -11.82 -16.34
CA LEU A 362 -13.93 -12.12 -17.45
C LEU A 362 -12.69 -12.89 -16.99
N VAL A 363 -12.45 -12.95 -15.67
CA VAL A 363 -11.31 -13.66 -15.11
C VAL A 363 -11.53 -15.16 -15.27
N LYS A 364 -10.54 -15.83 -15.86
CA LYS A 364 -10.50 -17.29 -15.86
C LYS A 364 -9.87 -17.75 -14.55
N PRO A 365 -10.51 -18.66 -13.79
CA PRO A 365 -9.90 -19.21 -12.60
C PRO A 365 -8.54 -19.82 -12.95
N PRO A 366 -7.51 -19.62 -12.11
CA PRO A 366 -6.23 -20.28 -12.29
C PRO A 366 -6.42 -21.79 -12.32
N THR A 367 -5.81 -22.46 -13.31
CA THR A 367 -5.96 -23.91 -13.50
C THR A 367 -5.29 -24.72 -12.38
N GLN A 368 -4.35 -24.11 -11.66
CA GLN A 368 -3.68 -24.70 -10.51
C GLN A 368 -3.38 -23.60 -9.49
N LEU A 369 -3.79 -23.84 -8.24
CA LEU A 369 -3.45 -23.01 -7.09
C LEU A 369 -2.31 -23.66 -6.30
N ALA A 370 -1.57 -22.87 -5.54
CA ALA A 370 -0.59 -23.40 -4.61
C ALA A 370 -1.26 -24.38 -3.62
N ALA A 371 -0.52 -25.42 -3.24
CA ALA A 371 -1.00 -26.44 -2.33
C ALA A 371 -1.31 -25.83 -0.96
N ALA A 372 -2.31 -26.39 -0.27
CA ALA A 372 -2.55 -26.06 1.12
C ALA A 372 -1.36 -26.48 2.00
N PRO A 373 -1.19 -25.90 3.20
CA PRO A 373 -0.15 -26.29 4.12
C PRO A 373 -0.27 -27.78 4.47
N ALA A 374 0.86 -28.44 4.66
CA ALA A 374 0.88 -29.86 4.98
C ALA A 374 0.08 -30.15 6.26
N GLY A 375 -0.84 -31.11 6.18
CA GLY A 375 -1.76 -31.41 7.27
C GLY A 375 -2.97 -30.48 7.34
N TYR A 376 -3.16 -29.54 6.41
CA TYR A 376 -4.33 -28.65 6.33
C TYR A 376 -4.95 -28.68 4.94
N GLU A 377 -4.91 -29.82 4.26
CA GLU A 377 -5.43 -30.00 2.91
C GLU A 377 -6.97 -29.91 2.83
N ASP A 378 -7.66 -29.93 3.97
CA ASP A 378 -9.10 -29.80 4.10
C ASP A 378 -9.61 -28.35 4.10
N VAL A 379 -8.73 -27.36 3.92
CA VAL A 379 -9.13 -25.94 3.90
C VAL A 379 -9.95 -25.59 2.65
N PRO A 380 -11.07 -24.86 2.79
CA PRO A 380 -11.85 -24.41 1.65
C PRO A 380 -11.06 -23.37 0.84
N THR A 381 -11.41 -23.24 -0.43
CA THR A 381 -10.89 -22.17 -1.31
C THR A 381 -11.97 -21.13 -1.54
N VAL A 382 -11.62 -19.86 -1.35
CA VAL A 382 -12.46 -18.69 -1.60
C VAL A 382 -11.88 -17.95 -2.79
N ASN A 383 -12.66 -17.75 -3.85
CA ASN A 383 -12.21 -16.95 -5.01
C ASN A 383 -12.50 -15.46 -4.78
N PRO A 384 -11.90 -14.55 -5.57
CA PRO A 384 -12.18 -13.12 -5.46
C PRO A 384 -13.68 -12.82 -5.58
N GLY A 385 -14.23 -12.15 -4.57
CA GLY A 385 -15.64 -11.76 -4.51
C GLY A 385 -16.59 -12.80 -3.89
N ASP A 386 -16.13 -14.03 -3.65
CA ASP A 386 -16.90 -15.06 -2.96
C ASP A 386 -17.02 -14.76 -1.45
N ARG A 387 -18.14 -15.18 -0.85
CA ARG A 387 -18.35 -15.08 0.61
C ARG A 387 -17.35 -15.98 1.35
N PRO A 388 -16.64 -15.47 2.37
CA PRO A 388 -15.77 -16.29 3.23
C PRO A 388 -16.53 -17.40 3.97
N PRO A 389 -15.85 -18.43 4.50
CA PRO A 389 -16.49 -19.54 5.22
C PRO A 389 -16.86 -19.13 6.66
N LEU A 390 -17.92 -18.33 6.77
CA LEU A 390 -18.45 -17.78 8.03
C LEU A 390 -19.48 -18.69 8.73
N ASP A 391 -19.87 -19.79 8.09
CA ASP A 391 -20.86 -20.70 8.66
C ASP A 391 -20.21 -21.65 9.67
N PRO A 392 -20.84 -21.94 10.84
CA PRO A 392 -20.26 -22.84 11.83
C PRO A 392 -19.98 -24.24 11.28
N VAL A 393 -18.84 -24.82 11.67
CA VAL A 393 -18.39 -26.15 11.27
C VAL A 393 -18.17 -27.01 12.52
N PRO A 394 -18.67 -28.27 12.57
CA PRO A 394 -18.40 -29.16 13.69
C PRO A 394 -16.91 -29.30 14.00
N ALA A 395 -16.58 -29.62 15.25
CA ALA A 395 -15.21 -29.81 15.71
C ALA A 395 -14.42 -30.76 14.78
N LYS A 396 -13.28 -30.26 14.28
CA LYS A 396 -12.33 -31.03 13.46
C LYS A 396 -11.36 -31.84 14.33
N ASP A 397 -10.44 -32.55 13.69
CA ASP A 397 -9.41 -33.35 14.35
C ASP A 397 -8.61 -32.51 15.36
N PRO A 398 -8.67 -32.82 16.67
CA PRO A 398 -8.03 -32.02 17.71
C PRO A 398 -6.49 -32.05 17.67
N ALA A 399 -5.89 -32.97 16.91
CA ALA A 399 -4.45 -32.94 16.67
C ALA A 399 -4.03 -31.80 15.74
N ARG A 400 -4.97 -31.25 14.96
CA ARG A 400 -4.73 -30.23 13.93
C ARG A 400 -5.48 -28.93 14.18
N TYR A 401 -6.59 -28.96 14.91
CA TYR A 401 -7.44 -27.79 15.12
C TYR A 401 -7.86 -27.64 16.59
N ALA A 402 -7.90 -26.39 17.05
CA ALA A 402 -8.61 -25.98 18.25
C ALA A 402 -10.04 -25.56 17.89
N TYR A 403 -11.04 -26.11 18.57
CA TYR A 403 -12.45 -25.80 18.33
C TYR A 403 -12.99 -24.80 19.37
N PHE A 404 -13.67 -23.76 18.89
CA PHE A 404 -14.33 -22.74 19.72
C PHE A 404 -15.84 -22.97 19.72
N PRO A 405 -16.41 -23.59 20.77
CA PRO A 405 -17.85 -23.87 20.83
C PRO A 405 -18.71 -22.60 20.88
N GLU A 406 -18.16 -21.46 21.30
CA GLU A 406 -18.86 -20.17 21.37
C GLU A 406 -19.26 -19.64 19.99
N THR A 407 -18.40 -19.86 18.98
CA THR A 407 -18.62 -19.39 17.61
C THR A 407 -18.84 -20.53 16.62
N GLY A 408 -18.49 -21.76 17.01
CA GLY A 408 -18.60 -22.94 16.18
C GLY A 408 -17.52 -23.03 15.09
N HIS A 409 -16.34 -22.46 15.33
CA HIS A 409 -15.24 -22.42 14.36
C HIS A 409 -13.97 -23.15 14.83
N ASN A 410 -13.17 -23.57 13.86
CA ASN A 410 -11.92 -24.31 14.07
C ASN A 410 -10.71 -23.45 13.69
N VAL A 411 -9.71 -23.39 14.57
CA VAL A 411 -8.45 -22.66 14.36
C VAL A 411 -7.30 -23.67 14.25
N PRO A 412 -6.48 -23.64 13.18
CA PRO A 412 -5.28 -24.47 13.07
C PRO A 412 -4.37 -24.36 14.29
N THR A 413 -3.74 -25.44 14.73
CA THR A 413 -2.91 -25.41 15.96
C THR A 413 -1.77 -24.40 15.89
N PHE A 414 -1.08 -24.28 14.74
CA PHE A 414 -0.02 -23.29 14.57
C PHE A 414 -0.53 -21.84 14.67
N LEU A 415 -1.75 -21.59 14.20
CA LEU A 415 -2.37 -20.26 14.27
C LEU A 415 -2.89 -19.99 15.68
N MET A 416 -3.36 -21.03 16.39
CA MET A 416 -3.76 -20.96 17.79
C MET A 416 -2.58 -20.65 18.72
N ASP A 417 -1.39 -21.20 18.42
CA ASP A 417 -0.16 -20.89 19.16
C ASP A 417 0.21 -19.40 19.01
N TYR A 418 0.17 -18.88 17.78
CA TYR A 418 0.38 -17.45 17.52
C TYR A 418 -0.67 -16.58 18.22
N TRP A 419 -1.95 -16.93 18.07
CA TRP A 419 -3.06 -16.21 18.70
C TRP A 419 -2.86 -16.13 20.22
N SER A 420 -2.49 -17.25 20.85
CA SER A 420 -2.30 -17.33 22.31
C SER A 420 -1.08 -16.54 22.78
N ALA A 421 0.01 -16.55 22.01
CA ALA A 421 1.24 -15.82 22.32
C ALA A 421 1.08 -14.29 22.18
N ASN A 422 0.20 -13.84 21.28
CA ASN A 422 0.05 -12.42 20.93
C ASN A 422 -1.23 -11.77 21.51
N GLY A 423 -1.60 -12.16 22.74
CA GLY A 423 -2.67 -11.52 23.51
C GLY A 423 -4.07 -12.13 23.33
N GLY A 424 -4.21 -13.10 22.43
CA GLY A 424 -5.41 -13.92 22.25
C GLY A 424 -6.67 -13.09 22.05
N TRP A 425 -7.74 -13.47 22.76
CA TRP A 425 -9.08 -12.90 22.54
C TRP A 425 -9.14 -11.40 22.80
N ARG A 426 -8.20 -10.83 23.58
CA ARG A 426 -8.17 -9.39 23.86
C ARG A 426 -7.75 -8.58 22.64
N ILE A 427 -6.84 -9.12 21.84
CA ILE A 427 -6.32 -8.46 20.64
C ILE A 427 -7.11 -8.89 19.41
N PHE A 428 -7.26 -10.19 19.19
CA PHE A 428 -7.85 -10.73 17.96
C PHE A 428 -9.35 -11.02 18.09
N GLY A 429 -9.85 -11.29 19.29
CA GLY A 429 -11.19 -11.81 19.52
C GLY A 429 -11.36 -13.29 19.19
N LEU A 430 -12.61 -13.75 19.16
CA LEU A 430 -12.97 -15.12 18.81
C LEU A 430 -12.92 -15.34 17.28
N PRO A 431 -12.71 -16.57 16.79
CA PRO A 431 -12.76 -16.85 15.35
C PRO A 431 -14.19 -16.68 14.81
N VAL A 432 -14.32 -16.03 13.66
CA VAL A 432 -15.61 -15.80 12.96
C VAL A 432 -15.67 -16.46 11.58
N SER A 433 -14.58 -17.12 11.18
CA SER A 433 -14.51 -17.96 9.98
C SER A 433 -13.72 -19.23 10.27
N GLU A 434 -13.84 -20.22 9.39
CA GLU A 434 -12.82 -21.27 9.26
C GLU A 434 -11.51 -20.68 8.70
N PHE A 435 -10.40 -21.40 8.83
CA PHE A 435 -9.17 -21.12 8.10
C PHE A 435 -9.31 -21.55 6.63
N PHE A 436 -8.96 -20.69 5.70
CA PHE A 436 -9.20 -20.90 4.27
C PHE A 436 -8.08 -20.41 3.36
N ARG A 437 -8.08 -20.91 2.13
CA ARG A 437 -7.22 -20.46 1.04
C ARG A 437 -7.94 -19.38 0.25
N GLU A 438 -7.51 -18.14 0.37
CA GLU A 438 -7.95 -17.02 -0.44
C GLU A 438 -7.17 -17.02 -1.77
N ALA A 439 -7.87 -17.31 -2.86
CA ALA A 439 -7.30 -17.19 -4.20
C ALA A 439 -7.46 -15.75 -4.70
N ARG A 440 -6.42 -15.24 -5.34
CA ARG A 440 -6.42 -13.91 -5.94
C ARG A 440 -6.53 -14.01 -7.46
N VAL A 441 -6.81 -12.87 -8.09
CA VAL A 441 -6.91 -12.77 -9.55
C VAL A 441 -5.58 -13.05 -10.28
N ASP A 442 -4.44 -12.91 -9.61
CA ASP A 442 -3.12 -13.35 -10.07
C ASP A 442 -2.90 -14.86 -9.92
N GLY A 443 -3.82 -15.58 -9.31
CA GLY A 443 -3.60 -16.97 -8.92
C GLY A 443 -2.58 -17.14 -7.81
N THR A 444 -2.08 -16.05 -7.20
CA THR A 444 -1.45 -16.14 -5.88
C THR A 444 -2.51 -16.52 -4.85
N VAL A 445 -2.04 -17.08 -3.74
CA VAL A 445 -2.92 -17.45 -2.64
C VAL A 445 -2.42 -16.85 -1.36
N ARG A 446 -3.36 -16.49 -0.49
CA ARG A 446 -3.11 -16.26 0.93
C ARG A 446 -3.86 -17.31 1.71
N PHE A 447 -3.33 -17.72 2.85
CA PHE A 447 -4.11 -18.48 3.81
C PHE A 447 -4.55 -17.55 4.91
N VAL A 448 -5.84 -17.61 5.26
CA VAL A 448 -6.47 -16.54 6.04
C VAL A 448 -7.46 -17.13 7.02
N GLN A 449 -7.54 -16.53 8.20
CA GLN A 449 -8.66 -16.74 9.13
C GLN A 449 -9.10 -15.41 9.72
N TYR A 450 -10.42 -15.21 9.78
CA TYR A 450 -11.03 -14.01 10.34
C TYR A 450 -11.36 -14.26 11.82
N PHE A 451 -10.98 -13.29 12.65
CA PHE A 451 -11.37 -13.18 14.05
C PHE A 451 -12.19 -11.91 14.23
N GLU A 452 -12.86 -11.75 15.37
CA GLU A 452 -13.77 -10.61 15.57
C GLU A 452 -13.11 -9.22 15.39
N ARG A 453 -11.80 -9.11 15.66
CA ARG A 453 -11.07 -7.84 15.69
C ARG A 453 -9.93 -7.75 14.67
N ALA A 454 -9.48 -8.90 14.14
CA ALA A 454 -8.34 -8.96 13.25
C ALA A 454 -8.50 -10.08 12.22
N ILE A 455 -7.84 -9.91 11.08
CA ILE A 455 -7.67 -10.95 10.08
C ILE A 455 -6.23 -11.42 10.18
N LEU A 456 -6.00 -12.70 10.42
CA LEU A 456 -4.66 -13.28 10.41
C LEU A 456 -4.39 -13.93 9.06
N THR A 457 -3.28 -13.57 8.46
CA THR A 457 -2.77 -14.18 7.23
C THR A 457 -1.62 -15.12 7.54
N TYR A 458 -1.47 -16.16 6.74
CA TYR A 458 -0.41 -17.15 6.84
C TYR A 458 0.28 -17.35 5.48
N ASP A 459 1.60 -17.18 5.46
CA ASP A 459 2.46 -17.49 4.32
C ASP A 459 3.32 -18.73 4.63
N PRO A 460 3.05 -19.90 4.02
CA PRO A 460 3.84 -21.10 4.23
C PRO A 460 5.26 -21.03 3.64
N ALA A 461 5.56 -20.04 2.79
CA ALA A 461 6.89 -19.84 2.22
C ALA A 461 7.79 -18.94 3.08
N ALA A 462 7.21 -18.16 3.99
CA ALA A 462 7.94 -17.26 4.86
C ALA A 462 8.64 -17.99 6.03
N PRO A 463 9.69 -17.39 6.63
CA PRO A 463 10.28 -17.89 7.86
C PRO A 463 9.23 -18.04 8.96
N ALA A 464 9.34 -19.06 9.81
CA ALA A 464 8.32 -19.37 10.82
C ALA A 464 7.99 -18.19 11.78
N SER A 465 8.95 -17.29 12.03
CA SER A 465 8.76 -16.09 12.85
C SER A 465 7.93 -14.98 12.16
N GLU A 466 7.87 -15.00 10.83
CA GLU A 466 7.22 -14.00 9.97
C GLU A 466 6.03 -14.58 9.22
N ALA A 467 5.79 -15.89 9.34
CA ALA A 467 4.79 -16.59 8.56
C ALA A 467 3.36 -16.20 8.90
N ILE A 468 3.10 -15.52 10.02
CA ILE A 468 1.76 -15.11 10.44
C ILE A 468 1.76 -13.61 10.73
N GLU A 469 0.88 -12.88 10.03
CA GLU A 469 0.76 -11.43 10.14
C GLU A 469 -0.71 -10.99 10.18
N PRO A 470 -1.05 -9.97 10.99
CA PRO A 470 -2.35 -9.33 10.93
C PRO A 470 -2.49 -8.53 9.63
N ALA A 471 -3.66 -8.62 8.99
CA ALA A 471 -3.98 -7.72 7.89
C ALA A 471 -4.28 -6.31 8.44
N PRO A 472 -3.96 -5.24 7.70
CA PRO A 472 -4.16 -3.86 8.13
C PRO A 472 -5.63 -3.44 8.02
N VAL A 473 -6.46 -4.03 8.89
CA VAL A 473 -7.92 -3.93 8.83
C VAL A 473 -8.46 -2.53 9.09
N GLY A 474 -7.68 -1.65 9.72
CA GLY A 474 -8.09 -0.27 10.03
C GLY A 474 -8.43 0.57 8.82
N TYR A 475 -7.72 0.38 7.70
CA TYR A 475 -7.93 1.15 6.47
C TYR A 475 -9.27 0.90 5.79
N TYR A 476 -9.93 -0.22 6.11
CA TYR A 476 -11.24 -0.56 5.53
C TYR A 476 -12.40 -0.04 6.38
N ALA A 477 -12.10 0.43 7.61
CA ALA A 477 -13.10 0.90 8.55
C ALA A 477 -13.70 2.24 8.13
N SER A 478 -14.97 2.46 8.45
CA SER A 478 -15.59 3.76 8.30
C SER A 478 -15.17 4.71 9.43
N ALA A 479 -14.84 5.96 9.10
CA ALA A 479 -14.68 7.05 10.06
C ALA A 479 -15.01 8.40 9.40
N PRO A 480 -15.35 9.45 10.18
CA PRO A 480 -15.61 10.78 9.65
C PRO A 480 -14.46 11.29 8.77
N ALA A 481 -14.80 11.98 7.67
CA ALA A 481 -13.80 12.42 6.69
C ALA A 481 -12.70 13.32 7.28
N ASP A 482 -13.04 14.16 8.25
CA ASP A 482 -12.10 15.02 8.97
C ASP A 482 -11.13 14.23 9.86
N ALA A 483 -11.55 13.08 10.40
CA ALA A 483 -10.67 12.21 11.17
C ALA A 483 -9.56 11.59 10.32
N TRP A 484 -9.81 11.35 9.03
CA TRP A 484 -8.81 10.84 8.07
C TRP A 484 -7.83 11.90 7.56
N MET A 485 -8.09 13.18 7.83
CA MET A 485 -7.22 14.25 7.34
C MET A 485 -5.95 14.33 8.20
N PRO A 486 -4.75 14.37 7.59
CA PRO A 486 -3.53 14.66 8.32
C PRO A 486 -3.62 16.00 9.05
N ILE A 487 -3.07 16.07 10.25
CA ILE A 487 -2.99 17.30 11.03
C ILE A 487 -1.63 17.97 10.88
N ALA A 488 -1.55 19.24 11.30
CA ALA A 488 -0.27 19.95 11.33
C ALA A 488 0.67 19.27 12.36
N PRO A 489 1.96 19.05 12.02
CA PRO A 489 2.93 18.51 12.95
C PRO A 489 3.03 19.33 14.24
N PHE A 490 3.23 18.65 15.37
CA PHE A 490 3.47 19.28 16.66
C PHE A 490 4.56 18.54 17.45
N GLU A 491 5.13 19.23 18.44
CA GLU A 491 6.16 18.67 19.33
C GLU A 491 5.55 17.67 20.32
N ASP A 492 6.19 16.51 20.44
CA ASP A 492 5.77 15.47 21.38
C ASP A 492 5.81 15.96 22.84
N SER A 493 4.87 15.45 23.64
CA SER A 493 4.74 15.79 25.06
C SER A 493 4.46 14.54 25.89
N ALA A 494 4.20 14.70 27.19
CA ALA A 494 3.76 13.56 28.00
C ALA A 494 2.37 13.07 27.52
N GLU A 495 1.50 13.98 27.12
CA GLU A 495 0.11 13.72 26.78
C GLU A 495 -0.11 13.42 25.29
N HIS A 496 0.72 13.95 24.40
CA HIS A 496 0.53 13.87 22.96
C HIS A 496 1.75 13.28 22.24
N TRP A 497 1.53 12.59 21.11
CA TRP A 497 2.57 12.08 20.23
C TRP A 497 2.12 12.20 18.76
N TYR A 498 2.90 12.86 17.92
CA TYR A 498 2.65 12.96 16.48
C TYR A 498 3.42 11.90 15.67
N PHE A 499 2.76 11.29 14.69
CA PHE A 499 3.31 10.26 13.81
C PHE A 499 3.50 10.84 12.40
N PRO A 500 4.73 11.22 12.01
CA PRO A 500 4.98 11.85 10.71
C PRO A 500 4.69 10.93 9.52
N GLU A 501 4.75 9.61 9.72
CA GLU A 501 4.53 8.60 8.66
C GLU A 501 3.07 8.57 8.21
N THR A 502 2.13 8.79 9.14
CA THR A 502 0.70 8.77 8.85
C THR A 502 0.06 10.16 8.89
N GLY A 503 0.73 11.14 9.49
CA GLY A 503 0.20 12.50 9.67
C GLY A 503 -0.84 12.61 10.79
N HIS A 504 -0.89 11.63 11.70
CA HIS A 504 -1.88 11.52 12.77
C HIS A 504 -1.24 11.52 14.16
N SER A 505 -2.05 11.66 15.21
CA SER A 505 -1.55 11.73 16.58
C SER A 505 -2.21 10.79 17.57
N LEU A 506 -1.49 10.47 18.66
CA LEU A 506 -2.06 9.84 19.85
C LEU A 506 -2.15 10.84 20.99
N SER A 507 -3.26 10.79 21.71
CA SER A 507 -3.52 11.65 22.86
C SER A 507 -3.94 10.85 24.10
N PHE A 508 -3.52 11.33 25.26
CA PHE A 508 -3.97 10.89 26.59
C PHE A 508 -4.11 9.36 26.76
N GLY A 509 -5.33 8.87 26.95
CA GLY A 509 -5.64 7.49 27.28
C GLY A 509 -5.29 6.52 26.16
N PHE A 510 -5.54 6.88 24.90
CA PHE A 510 -5.17 6.03 23.77
C PHE A 510 -3.66 5.95 23.59
N LYS A 511 -2.93 7.06 23.78
CA LYS A 511 -1.46 7.04 23.82
C LYS A 511 -0.95 6.07 24.87
N GLN A 512 -1.42 6.19 26.12
CA GLN A 512 -0.97 5.34 27.21
C GLN A 512 -1.35 3.86 26.97
N TYR A 513 -2.58 3.61 26.51
CA TYR A 513 -3.03 2.25 26.20
C TYR A 513 -2.18 1.62 25.10
N TRP A 514 -1.91 2.35 24.02
CA TRP A 514 -1.08 1.87 22.91
C TRP A 514 0.32 1.48 23.40
N ILE A 515 0.97 2.31 24.22
CA ILE A 515 2.28 2.02 24.82
C ILE A 515 2.23 0.73 25.67
N ASP A 516 1.20 0.61 26.52
CA ASP A 516 1.08 -0.50 27.47
C ASP A 516 0.71 -1.83 26.80
N HIS A 517 0.20 -1.82 25.57
CA HIS A 517 -0.34 -2.99 24.87
C HIS A 517 0.39 -3.32 23.57
N GLY A 518 1.71 -3.12 23.54
CA GLY A 518 2.58 -3.58 22.44
C GLY A 518 2.74 -2.60 21.27
N GLY A 519 2.08 -1.44 21.35
CA GLY A 519 2.23 -0.32 20.44
C GLY A 519 2.18 -0.71 18.96
N GLN A 520 3.24 -0.33 18.24
CA GLN A 520 3.31 -0.49 16.79
C GLN A 520 3.20 -1.95 16.36
N HIS A 521 3.73 -2.88 17.15
CA HIS A 521 3.66 -4.30 16.83
C HIS A 521 2.24 -4.88 16.92
N THR A 522 1.37 -4.29 17.77
CA THR A 522 0.03 -4.82 18.02
C THR A 522 -1.06 -4.07 17.26
N LEU A 523 -0.98 -2.75 17.21
CA LEU A 523 -2.00 -1.90 16.59
C LEU A 523 -1.48 -1.19 15.33
N GLY A 524 -0.16 -1.04 15.17
CA GLY A 524 0.42 -0.16 14.16
C GLY A 524 0.26 1.32 14.52
N PRO A 525 0.65 2.24 13.63
CA PRO A 525 0.47 3.68 13.84
C PRO A 525 -1.02 4.07 13.76
N PRO A 526 -1.43 5.20 14.37
CA PRO A 526 -2.76 5.77 14.16
C PRO A 526 -2.91 6.20 12.70
N ILE A 527 -4.09 5.97 12.12
CA ILE A 527 -4.44 6.34 10.74
C ILE A 527 -5.64 7.29 10.68
N THR A 528 -6.14 7.71 11.84
CA THR A 528 -7.09 8.80 12.00
C THR A 528 -6.77 9.59 13.27
N GLU A 529 -7.31 10.79 13.39
CA GLU A 529 -7.50 11.43 14.71
C GLU A 529 -8.61 10.73 15.51
N GLU A 530 -8.70 11.04 16.81
CA GLU A 530 -9.81 10.62 17.67
C GLU A 530 -11.15 11.23 17.20
N TYR A 531 -12.18 10.41 17.07
CA TYR A 531 -13.52 10.84 16.65
C TYR A 531 -14.62 10.25 17.53
N ARG A 532 -15.77 10.94 17.59
CA ARG A 532 -16.93 10.49 18.35
C ARG A 532 -17.80 9.57 17.50
N VAL A 533 -18.29 8.49 18.11
CA VAL A 533 -19.34 7.63 17.55
C VAL A 533 -20.56 7.68 18.46
N ASP A 534 -21.70 8.08 17.89
CA ASP A 534 -23.01 8.06 18.54
C ASP A 534 -23.79 6.80 18.10
N LEU A 535 -24.31 6.06 19.08
CA LEU A 535 -25.06 4.82 18.86
C LEU A 535 -26.57 5.05 18.87
N PRO A 536 -27.37 4.18 18.21
CA PRO A 536 -28.83 4.34 18.13
C PRO A 536 -29.54 4.39 19.49
N ASP A 537 -28.98 3.74 20.52
CA ASP A 537 -29.50 3.72 21.88
C ASP A 537 -29.17 5.00 22.68
N GLY A 538 -28.49 5.97 22.06
CA GLY A 538 -28.06 7.22 22.67
C GLY A 538 -26.76 7.11 23.48
N SER A 539 -26.16 5.92 23.57
CA SER A 539 -24.80 5.77 24.09
C SER A 539 -23.78 6.23 23.05
N TRP A 540 -22.54 6.47 23.49
CA TRP A 540 -21.48 6.97 22.62
C TRP A 540 -20.11 6.55 23.15
N TYR A 541 -19.12 6.54 22.25
CA TYR A 541 -17.71 6.32 22.57
C TYR A 541 -16.82 7.24 21.73
N ILE A 542 -15.57 7.43 22.16
CA ILE A 542 -14.52 7.99 21.31
C ILE A 542 -13.79 6.83 20.66
N ALA A 543 -13.50 6.91 19.37
CA ALA A 543 -12.76 5.90 18.64
C ALA A 543 -11.55 6.51 17.95
N GLN A 544 -10.55 5.67 17.71
CA GLN A 544 -9.43 5.99 16.83
C GLN A 544 -9.01 4.74 16.07
N LEU A 545 -8.80 4.89 14.77
CA LEU A 545 -8.34 3.81 13.90
C LEU A 545 -6.82 3.77 13.87
N PHE A 546 -6.32 2.55 13.84
CA PHE A 546 -4.91 2.19 13.71
C PHE A 546 -4.79 1.22 12.55
N GLU A 547 -3.60 1.04 11.99
CA GLU A 547 -3.37 0.11 10.89
C GLU A 547 -4.03 -1.27 11.10
N TYR A 548 -3.84 -1.90 12.27
CA TYR A 548 -4.34 -3.25 12.56
C TYR A 548 -5.60 -3.31 13.42
N GLY A 549 -6.23 -2.18 13.76
CA GLY A 549 -7.43 -2.21 14.61
C GLY A 549 -8.03 -0.87 15.00
N ARG A 550 -8.94 -0.89 15.97
CA ARG A 550 -9.60 0.31 16.52
C ARG A 550 -9.57 0.28 18.03
N LEU A 551 -9.20 1.41 18.66
CA LEU A 551 -9.45 1.61 20.09
C LEU A 551 -10.74 2.39 20.30
N GLU A 552 -11.45 2.05 21.37
CA GLU A 552 -12.72 2.66 21.76
C GLU A 552 -12.67 3.03 23.24
N TRP A 553 -12.87 4.30 23.55
CA TRP A 553 -13.04 4.78 24.91
C TRP A 553 -14.51 4.98 25.25
N TRP A 554 -14.98 4.21 26.23
CA TRP A 554 -16.36 4.13 26.67
C TRP A 554 -16.56 4.93 27.98
N PRO A 555 -17.24 6.11 27.95
CA PRO A 555 -17.42 6.96 29.13
C PRO A 555 -18.21 6.27 30.24
N ASN A 556 -19.17 5.42 29.89
CA ASN A 556 -19.96 4.64 30.85
C ASN A 556 -19.18 3.50 31.54
N ARG A 557 -17.93 3.26 31.13
CA ARG A 557 -17.01 2.28 31.72
C ARG A 557 -15.83 2.94 32.45
N ALA A 558 -15.81 4.26 32.58
CA ALA A 558 -14.74 4.98 33.25
C ALA A 558 -14.48 4.45 34.67
N GLY A 559 -13.21 4.16 34.99
CA GLY A 559 -12.78 3.66 36.29
C GLY A 559 -13.01 2.17 36.53
N THR A 560 -13.40 1.41 35.50
CA THR A 560 -13.59 -0.05 35.60
C THR A 560 -12.35 -0.85 35.18
N GLY A 561 -11.33 -0.20 34.62
CA GLY A 561 -10.21 -0.86 33.95
C GLY A 561 -10.58 -1.47 32.60
N ARG A 562 -11.74 -1.09 32.06
CA ARG A 562 -12.30 -1.53 30.76
C ARG A 562 -12.90 -0.36 29.97
N GLU A 563 -12.49 0.85 30.31
CA GLU A 563 -12.86 2.07 29.59
C GLU A 563 -12.32 2.09 28.17
N ILE A 564 -11.13 1.52 27.92
CA ILE A 564 -10.56 1.39 26.58
C ILE A 564 -10.68 -0.07 26.14
N THR A 565 -11.28 -0.31 24.97
CA THR A 565 -11.43 -1.65 24.39
C THR A 565 -11.05 -1.65 22.91
N HIS A 566 -10.68 -2.83 22.38
CA HIS A 566 -10.54 -3.02 20.94
C HIS A 566 -11.91 -3.26 20.31
N GLY A 567 -12.20 -2.49 19.26
CA GLY A 567 -13.43 -2.61 18.47
C GLY A 567 -13.51 -3.92 17.71
N LEU A 568 -14.74 -4.37 17.41
CA LEU A 568 -15.03 -5.60 16.67
C LEU A 568 -14.96 -5.38 15.16
N LEU A 569 -13.86 -4.79 14.70
CA LEU A 569 -13.79 -4.16 13.39
C LEU A 569 -14.09 -5.15 12.25
N VAL A 570 -13.57 -6.36 12.33
CA VAL A 570 -13.83 -7.38 11.30
C VAL A 570 -15.31 -7.77 11.28
N VAL A 571 -15.97 -7.92 12.44
CA VAL A 571 -17.41 -8.21 12.48
C VAL A 571 -18.22 -7.09 11.83
N GLU A 572 -17.85 -5.84 12.08
CA GLU A 572 -18.49 -4.67 11.48
C GLU A 572 -18.31 -4.66 9.95
N LEU A 573 -17.08 -4.84 9.47
CA LEU A 573 -16.78 -4.94 8.03
C LEU A 573 -17.57 -6.06 7.35
N LEU A 574 -17.67 -7.24 7.99
CA LEU A 574 -18.44 -8.36 7.45
C LEU A 574 -19.95 -8.07 7.41
N ARG A 575 -20.49 -7.26 8.34
CA ARG A 575 -21.90 -6.82 8.32
C ARG A 575 -22.13 -5.76 7.25
N GLU A 576 -21.22 -4.81 7.12
CA GLU A 576 -21.27 -3.78 6.07
C GLU A 576 -21.20 -4.43 4.67
N ALA A 577 -20.41 -5.49 4.52
CA ALA A 577 -20.36 -6.31 3.31
C ALA A 577 -21.61 -7.20 3.10
N GLY A 578 -22.55 -7.22 4.05
CA GLY A 578 -23.76 -8.04 4.00
C GLY A 578 -23.53 -9.54 4.19
N TRP A 579 -22.33 -9.95 4.65
CA TRP A 579 -21.98 -11.35 4.85
C TRP A 579 -22.36 -11.89 6.24
N LEU A 580 -22.54 -10.98 7.19
CA LEU A 580 -23.14 -11.25 8.50
C LEU A 580 -24.46 -10.48 8.65
N PRO A 581 -25.43 -11.03 9.41
CA PRO A 581 -26.65 -10.32 9.74
C PRO A 581 -26.35 -9.04 10.54
N PRO A 582 -27.19 -7.99 10.41
CA PRO A 582 -27.04 -6.77 11.19
C PRO A 582 -27.00 -7.10 12.69
N GLY A 583 -26.13 -6.39 13.42
CA GLY A 583 -25.94 -6.62 14.85
C GLY A 583 -27.21 -6.32 15.66
N PRO A 584 -27.33 -6.85 16.89
CA PRO A 584 -28.32 -6.34 17.82
C PRO A 584 -28.03 -4.86 18.07
N GLY A 585 -29.00 -4.01 17.69
CA GLY A 585 -28.92 -2.55 17.87
C GLY A 585 -29.26 -2.10 19.27
#